data_AF-A0A1Y5GZ72-F1
#
_entry.id   AF-A0A1Y5GZ72-F1
#
_cell.length_a   1.000
_cell.length_b   1.000
_cell.length_c   1.000
_cell.angle_alpha   90.00
_cell.angle_beta   90.00
_cell.angle_gamma   90.00
#
_symmetry.space_group_name_H-M   'P 1'
#
loop_
_entity.id
_entity.type
_entity.pdbx_description
1 polymer ?
#
loop_
_entity_poly.entity_id
_entity_poly.type
_entity_poly.pdbx_seq_one_letter_code
_entity_poly.pdbx_strand_id
1 'polypeptide(L)'
;MMNKQLEESIGNKVRELARNYADGHFNKGEYRQRRKELLVQCLELDNEDTQDMPPYDPHKAAREQRDATLFWWRMAGVASIALIAVMALLLYKIS
;
A
#
# COMPACT_ATOMS: atom_id res chain seq x y z
N MET A 1 32.37 14.92 7.59
CA MET A 1 31.85 14.93 8.99
C MET A 1 30.41 15.39 8.91
N MET A 2 29.45 14.54 9.26
CA MET A 2 28.02 14.82 9.12
C MET A 2 27.62 16.06 9.92
N ASN A 3 26.87 16.99 9.32
CA ASN A 3 26.35 18.14 10.04
C ASN A 3 25.25 17.69 11.01
N LYS A 4 25.43 17.90 12.32
CA LYS A 4 24.47 17.51 13.37
C LYS A 4 23.05 18.05 13.13
N GLN A 5 22.95 19.24 12.54
CA GLN A 5 21.65 19.84 12.19
C GLN A 5 20.96 19.07 11.06
N LEU A 6 21.72 18.52 10.11
CA LEU A 6 21.19 17.73 9.00
C LEU A 6 20.60 16.40 9.52
N GLU A 7 21.31 15.74 10.42
CA GLU A 7 20.87 14.49 11.07
C GLU A 7 19.58 14.69 11.86
N GLU A 8 19.48 15.74 12.68
CA GLU A 8 18.25 16.06 13.42
C GLU A 8 17.07 16.35 12.49
N SER A 9 17.31 17.10 11.41
CA SER A 9 16.27 17.43 10.42
C SER A 9 15.75 16.19 9.69
N ILE A 10 16.64 15.28 9.29
CA ILE A 10 16.26 14.04 8.59
C ILE A 10 15.61 13.07 9.58
N GLY A 11 16.09 12.98 10.82
CA GLY A 11 15.46 12.19 11.87
C GLY A 11 14.00 12.60 12.11
N ASN A 12 13.70 13.91 12.09
CA ASN A 12 12.33 14.41 12.18
C ASN A 12 11.48 14.00 10.96
N LYS A 13 12.02 14.13 9.74
CA LYS A 13 11.33 13.69 8.51
C LYS A 13 11.04 12.20 8.50
N VAL A 14 11.96 11.36 8.97
CA VAL A 14 11.76 9.91 9.06
C VAL A 14 10.68 9.56 10.08
N ARG A 15 10.64 10.23 11.24
CA ARG A 15 9.55 10.05 12.21
C ARG A 15 8.20 10.44 11.64
N GLU A 16 8.12 11.56 10.93
CA GLU A 16 6.90 12.01 10.28
C GLU A 16 6.46 11.04 9.19
N LEU A 17 7.39 10.55 8.37
CA LEU A 17 7.15 9.50 7.38
C LEU A 17 6.57 8.23 8.01
N ALA A 18 7.09 7.81 9.17
CA ALA A 18 6.59 6.65 9.89
C ALA A 18 5.17 6.85 10.45
N ARG A 19 4.83 8.05 10.95
CA ARG A 19 3.45 8.37 11.37
C ARG A 19 2.49 8.31 10.20
N ASN A 20 2.82 8.98 9.10
CA ASN A 20 1.98 9.00 7.90
C ASN A 20 1.75 7.58 7.33
N TYR A 21 2.73 6.67 7.46
CA TYR A 21 2.54 5.25 7.13
C TYR A 21 1.55 4.56 8.08
N ALA A 22 1.69 4.78 9.39
CA ALA A 22 0.78 4.21 10.40
C ALA A 22 -0.66 4.72 10.22
N ASP A 23 -0.82 5.97 9.79
CA ASP A 23 -2.10 6.61 9.48
C ASP A 23 -2.68 6.15 8.11
N GLY A 24 -1.94 5.33 7.36
CA GLY A 24 -2.42 4.71 6.12
C GLY A 24 -2.35 5.60 4.88
N HIS A 25 -1.60 6.72 4.92
CA HIS A 25 -1.47 7.61 3.77
C HIS A 25 -0.78 6.98 2.56
N PHE A 26 0.02 5.93 2.77
CA PHE A 26 0.73 5.22 1.71
C PHE A 26 0.98 3.77 2.07
N ASN A 27 1.27 2.96 1.06
CA ASN A 27 1.53 1.54 1.23
C ASN A 27 2.96 1.29 1.76
N LYS A 28 3.21 0.03 2.17
CA LYS A 28 4.51 -0.38 2.74
C LYS A 28 5.68 -0.19 1.78
N GLY A 29 5.44 -0.30 0.47
CA GLY A 29 6.48 -0.14 -0.54
C GLY A 29 6.92 1.32 -0.70
N GLU A 30 5.96 2.24 -0.80
CA GLU A 30 6.22 3.68 -0.84
C GLU A 30 6.92 4.18 0.42
N TYR A 31 6.49 3.70 1.59
CA TYR A 31 7.16 4.01 2.86
C TYR A 31 8.66 3.68 2.81
N ARG A 32 8.99 2.48 2.33
CA ARG A 32 10.39 2.03 2.29
C ARG A 32 11.21 2.79 1.24
N GLN A 33 10.62 3.09 0.08
CA GLN A 33 11.29 3.90 -0.94
C GLN A 33 11.63 5.30 -0.40
N ARG A 34 10.65 6.00 0.18
CA ARG A 34 10.86 7.36 0.74
C ARG A 34 11.81 7.35 1.93
N ARG A 35 11.77 6.29 2.77
CA ARG A 35 12.75 6.11 3.86
C ARG A 35 14.16 5.97 3.30
N LYS A 36 14.35 5.18 2.23
CA LYS A 36 15.66 5.02 1.58
C LYS A 36 16.16 6.36 1.03
N GLU A 37 15.32 7.10 0.32
CA GLU A 37 15.64 8.43 -0.23
C GLU A 37 16.07 9.43 0.87
N LEU A 38 15.41 9.43 2.02
CA LEU A 38 15.77 10.28 3.16
C LEU A 38 17.09 9.85 3.82
N LEU A 39 17.32 8.55 3.97
CA LEU A 39 18.53 8.03 4.62
C LEU A 39 19.78 8.17 3.73
N VAL A 40 19.63 8.09 2.40
CA VAL A 40 20.71 8.37 1.44
C VAL A 40 21.16 9.84 1.51
N GLN A 41 20.28 10.77 1.92
CA GLN A 41 20.69 12.17 2.15
C GLN A 41 21.56 12.32 3.41
N CYS A 42 21.49 11.38 4.35
CA CYS A 42 22.40 11.32 5.48
C CYS A 42 23.70 10.63 5.09
N LEU A 43 23.67 9.39 4.60
CA LEU A 43 24.91 8.69 4.32
C LEU A 43 25.42 8.99 2.89
N GLU A 44 26.63 9.54 2.80
CA GLU A 44 27.43 9.57 1.55
C GLU A 44 27.81 8.15 1.04
N LEU A 45 27.36 7.08 1.70
CA LEU A 45 27.72 5.69 1.42
C LEU A 45 26.55 4.72 1.71
N ASP A 46 26.60 3.61 0.98
CA ASP A 46 25.50 2.70 0.68
C ASP A 46 24.58 2.31 1.85
N ASN A 47 23.29 2.30 1.57
CA ASN A 47 22.24 2.00 2.55
C ASN A 47 22.04 0.47 2.61
N GLU A 48 22.99 -0.25 3.23
CA GLU A 48 23.02 -1.72 3.31
C GLU A 48 21.73 -2.33 3.88
N ASP A 49 21.01 -1.59 4.74
CA ASP A 49 19.71 -1.98 5.33
C ASP A 49 18.60 -2.21 4.26
N THR A 50 18.84 -1.81 3.00
CA THR A 50 17.92 -2.01 1.88
C THR A 50 18.45 -2.90 0.75
N GLN A 51 19.61 -3.52 0.91
CA GLN A 51 20.29 -4.25 -0.17
C GLN A 51 19.56 -5.55 -0.56
N ASP A 52 18.93 -6.22 0.40
CA ASP A 52 18.16 -7.47 0.17
C ASP A 52 16.70 -7.24 -0.23
N MET A 53 16.25 -5.99 -0.32
CA MET A 53 14.84 -5.73 -0.62
C MET A 53 14.60 -5.68 -2.14
N PRO A 54 13.64 -6.45 -2.68
CA PRO A 54 13.28 -6.33 -4.09
C PRO A 54 12.88 -4.88 -4.42
N PRO A 55 13.26 -4.37 -5.61
CA PRO A 55 12.90 -3.03 -6.04
C PRO A 55 11.39 -2.83 -5.94
N TYR A 56 10.96 -1.75 -5.27
CA TYR A 56 9.56 -1.38 -5.26
C TYR A 56 9.15 -0.94 -6.66
N ASP A 57 8.20 -1.66 -7.26
CA ASP A 57 7.62 -1.33 -8.55
C ASP A 57 6.20 -0.77 -8.32
N PRO A 58 6.00 0.55 -8.48
CA PRO A 58 4.69 1.17 -8.25
C PRO A 58 3.63 0.64 -9.21
N HIS A 59 4.00 0.18 -10.40
CA HIS A 59 3.05 -0.37 -11.36
C HIS A 59 2.55 -1.75 -10.93
N LYS A 60 3.39 -2.57 -10.29
CA LYS A 60 2.96 -3.86 -9.72
C LYS A 60 2.01 -3.66 -8.56
N ALA A 61 2.35 -2.78 -7.61
CA ALA A 61 1.48 -2.47 -6.47
C ALA A 61 0.09 -1.96 -6.93
N ALA A 62 0.06 -1.07 -7.93
CA ALA A 62 -1.19 -0.57 -8.50
C ALA A 62 -2.02 -1.67 -9.20
N ARG A 63 -1.36 -2.65 -9.85
CA ARG A 63 -2.05 -3.80 -10.46
C ARG A 63 -2.67 -4.70 -9.41
N GLU A 64 -1.93 -5.09 -8.38
CA GLU A 64 -2.45 -5.93 -7.29
C GLU A 64 -3.68 -5.29 -6.61
N GLN A 65 -3.65 -3.97 -6.38
CA GLN A 65 -4.79 -3.26 -5.81
C GLN A 65 -6.01 -3.24 -6.75
N ARG A 66 -5.78 -3.09 -8.07
CA ARG A 66 -6.85 -3.20 -9.07
C ARG A 66 -7.42 -4.61 -9.15
N ASP A 67 -6.58 -5.62 -9.10
CA ASP A 67 -7.03 -7.01 -9.16
C ASP A 67 -7.84 -7.39 -7.92
N ALA A 68 -7.42 -6.92 -6.73
CA ALA A 68 -8.17 -7.10 -5.50
C ALA A 68 -9.55 -6.41 -5.56
N THR A 69 -9.63 -5.18 -6.05
CA THR A 69 -10.91 -4.47 -6.19
C THR A 69 -11.82 -5.15 -7.22
N LEU A 70 -11.29 -5.56 -8.38
CA LEU A 70 -12.03 -6.30 -9.39
C LEU A 70 -12.56 -7.63 -8.86
N PHE A 71 -11.77 -8.36 -8.06
CA PHE A 71 -12.23 -9.59 -7.40
C PHE A 71 -13.47 -9.34 -6.54
N TRP A 72 -13.43 -8.33 -5.68
CA TRP A 72 -14.56 -7.98 -4.82
C TRP A 72 -15.80 -7.54 -5.61
N TRP A 73 -15.63 -6.79 -6.70
CA TRP A 73 -16.74 -6.44 -7.61
C TRP A 73 -17.37 -7.67 -8.25
N ARG A 74 -16.58 -8.66 -8.67
CA ARG A 74 -17.10 -9.92 -9.24
C ARG A 74 -17.88 -10.71 -8.19
N MET A 75 -17.37 -10.80 -6.96
CA MET A 75 -18.07 -11.48 -5.87
C MET A 75 -19.41 -10.81 -5.53
N ALA A 76 -19.43 -9.47 -5.47
CA ALA A 76 -20.67 -8.72 -5.25
C ALA A 76 -21.71 -8.96 -6.36
N GLY A 77 -21.27 -8.99 -7.62
CA GLY A 77 -22.14 -9.29 -8.77
C GLY A 77 -22.74 -10.70 -8.70
N VAL A 78 -21.91 -11.73 -8.43
CA VAL A 78 -22.38 -13.12 -8.29
C VAL A 78 -23.38 -13.25 -7.15
N ALA A 79 -23.08 -12.66 -5.98
CA ALA A 79 -23.98 -12.69 -4.84
C ALA A 79 -25.33 -12.02 -5.15
N SER A 80 -25.31 -10.88 -5.86
CA SER A 80 -26.53 -10.16 -6.25
C SER A 80 -27.39 -10.98 -7.19
N ILE A 81 -26.79 -11.60 -8.22
CA ILE A 81 -27.51 -12.46 -9.18
C ILE A 81 -28.12 -13.66 -8.46
N ALA A 82 -27.37 -14.31 -7.56
CA ALA A 82 -27.87 -15.44 -6.78
C ALA A 82 -29.07 -15.03 -5.90
N LEU A 83 -29.00 -13.87 -5.24
CA LEU A 83 -30.10 -13.34 -4.44
C LEU A 83 -31.37 -13.10 -5.27
N ILE A 84 -31.21 -12.48 -6.44
CA ILE A 84 -32.33 -12.23 -7.36
C ILE A 84 -32.95 -13.55 -7.83
N ALA A 85 -32.13 -14.55 -8.17
CA ALA A 85 -32.60 -15.87 -8.59
C ALA A 85 -33.39 -16.58 -7.48
N VAL A 86 -32.91 -16.53 -6.24
CA VAL A 86 -33.61 -17.09 -5.07
C VAL A 86 -34.94 -16.38 -4.85
N MET A 87 -34.96 -15.04 -4.89
CA MET A 87 -36.19 -14.27 -4.76
C MET A 87 -37.22 -14.60 -5.84
N ALA A 88 -36.79 -14.68 -7.10
CA ALA A 88 -37.67 -15.03 -8.21
C ALA A 88 -38.28 -16.43 -8.05
N LEU A 89 -37.47 -17.39 -7.58
CA LEU A 89 -37.93 -18.77 -7.34
C LEU A 89 -38.93 -18.83 -6.18
N LEU A 90 -38.71 -18.08 -5.10
CA LEU A 90 -39.65 -17.97 -3.99
C LEU A 90 -40.97 -17.32 -4.43
N LEU A 91 -40.93 -16.25 -5.21
CA LEU A 91 -42.12 -15.60 -5.75
C LEU A 91 -42.91 -16.54 -6.67
N TYR A 92 -42.22 -17.29 -7.55
CA TYR A 92 -42.86 -18.28 -8.42
C TYR A 92 -43.54 -19.41 -7.63
N LYS A 93 -43.00 -19.80 -6.48
CA LYS A 93 -43.56 -20.85 -5.62
C LYS A 93 -44.76 -20.38 -4.78
N ILE A 94 -44.85 -19.08 -4.50
CA ILE A 94 -45.92 -18.48 -3.69
C ILE A 94 -47.10 -18.03 -4.57
N SER A 95 -46.83 -17.64 -5.82
CA SER A 95 -47.85 -17.32 -6.84
C SER A 95 -48.53 -18.57 -7.40
#